data_AF-A0A1F2QIG9-F1
#
_entry.id   AF-A0A1F2QIG9-F1
#
_cell.length_a   1.000
_cell.length_b   1.000
_cell.length_c   1.000
_cell.angle_alpha   90.00
_cell.angle_beta   90.00
_cell.angle_gamma   90.00
#
_symmetry.space_group_name_H-M   'P 1'
#
loop_
_entity.id
_entity.type
_entity.pdbx_description
1 polymer ?
#
loop_
_entity_poly.entity_id
_entity_poly.type
_entity_poly.pdbx_seq_one_letter_code
_entity_poly.pdbx_strand_id
1 'polypeptide(L)'
;MNWVVGAEVFENSTPARWVVTQTSTLPEDEQRPGRWPLTEPLGPVDLVHDNGGESFRFPGDAFRIFKLFGSQHDRGRHMKSLTRGRFLVVTPLDWARDTESGAREIMAPEYVVGARYRSHHLQVADDLGGPPAFITAADRLELPTQSPGFELEGDRLPDAHPEAGPLFHGSPPQLRSLRNVTYRTVVVGEEGPRERTLGWRAAAADFEELRPSIAARRAGWFFMRLYDENDDLIDGLDFRFSAQLQAIEEDAVPPIPSPDGHSPAHFRLVHGEDCEVEPVGTSMDGLFVTRKQNDGHSIEIPPLPHCDETRWTIRERNGAEVETCLRVDRVWWSVADEASEPAAMVWKDRRLELRAEDLAATSRRVLRVRLPTASFAREVRVGVEPDRSLALRPIAGRSRELQLPLRNLGRFSELADRTANVELKLWILADGGGSTDRWEVAVARMCAAQSITEPGPRDALWLKALNPVHVMTLLTDLRHTCGGGHKRMIDQLRREHYNPGRRRRHRDRVQREDFLRMALCVLALIIEEHAASHAGSLVAARWARRAQLARTAFPDVFESVRVGWPTRPASIGTRISPR
;
A
#
# COMPACT_ATOMS: atom_id res chain seq x y z
N MET A 1 14.52 9.99 6.84
CA MET A 1 15.59 10.07 5.83
C MET A 1 15.89 11.55 5.63
N ASN A 2 17.10 11.94 5.26
CA ASN A 2 17.39 13.36 5.00
C ASN A 2 17.69 13.52 3.51
N TRP A 3 17.14 14.58 2.91
CA TRP A 3 17.41 14.92 1.51
C TRP A 3 18.80 15.54 1.36
N VAL A 4 19.49 15.16 0.29
CA VAL A 4 20.77 15.74 -0.12
C VAL A 4 20.55 16.42 -1.46
N VAL A 5 20.76 17.73 -1.51
CA VAL A 5 20.79 18.48 -2.77
C VAL A 5 22.21 18.42 -3.31
N GLY A 6 22.36 18.11 -4.59
CA GLY A 6 23.66 17.92 -5.24
C GLY A 6 23.64 18.38 -6.69
N ALA A 7 24.82 18.64 -7.24
CA ALA A 7 25.01 18.66 -8.68
C ALA A 7 25.20 17.22 -9.18
N GLU A 8 24.70 16.92 -10.38
CA GLU A 8 24.91 15.64 -11.04
C GLU A 8 25.36 15.87 -12.48
N VAL A 9 26.45 15.20 -12.86
CA VAL A 9 26.97 15.16 -14.22
C VAL A 9 26.95 13.71 -14.68
N PHE A 10 26.43 13.45 -15.87
CA PHE A 10 26.22 12.09 -16.35
C PHE A 10 27.38 11.60 -17.23
N GLU A 11 27.82 10.36 -16.99
CA GLU A 11 29.04 9.74 -17.55
C GLU A 11 29.09 9.55 -19.09
N ASN A 12 28.08 9.97 -19.86
CA ASN A 12 28.17 9.94 -21.33
C ASN A 12 29.04 11.07 -21.91
N SER A 13 29.43 12.06 -21.10
CA SER A 13 30.27 13.18 -21.51
C SER A 13 31.74 12.92 -21.18
N THR A 14 32.42 12.11 -22.00
CA THR A 14 33.90 11.94 -22.02
C THR A 14 34.58 11.47 -20.71
N PRO A 15 35.79 10.87 -20.77
CA PRO A 15 36.55 10.47 -19.58
C PRO A 15 37.13 11.65 -18.76
N ALA A 16 36.63 12.86 -19.00
CA ALA A 16 37.18 14.07 -18.41
C ALA A 16 36.50 14.43 -17.09
N ARG A 17 37.26 15.02 -16.19
CA ARG A 17 36.84 15.23 -14.81
C ARG A 17 36.18 16.60 -14.67
N TRP A 18 34.97 16.61 -14.12
CA TRP A 18 34.30 17.85 -13.75
C TRP A 18 34.81 18.34 -12.40
N VAL A 19 35.08 19.64 -12.31
CA VAL A 19 35.37 20.32 -11.05
C VAL A 19 34.12 21.12 -10.68
N VAL A 20 33.49 20.74 -9.57
CA VAL A 20 32.29 21.41 -9.05
C VAL A 20 32.68 22.28 -7.86
N THR A 21 32.28 23.55 -7.88
CA THR A 21 32.62 24.53 -6.83
C THR A 21 31.39 25.29 -6.32
N GLN A 22 31.37 25.57 -5.02
CA GLN A 22 30.54 26.60 -4.39
C GLN A 22 31.45 27.65 -3.74
N THR A 23 31.50 27.68 -2.40
CA THR A 23 32.52 28.44 -1.65
C THR A 23 33.90 27.77 -1.70
N SER A 24 33.93 26.48 -2.02
CA SER A 24 35.11 25.66 -2.22
C SER A 24 34.81 24.58 -3.25
N THR A 25 35.84 23.88 -3.73
CA THR A 25 35.66 22.65 -4.50
C THR A 25 34.92 21.61 -3.67
N LEU A 26 33.89 21.02 -4.26
CA LEU A 26 33.10 19.96 -3.65
C LEU A 26 33.72 18.60 -3.99
N PRO A 27 33.80 17.67 -3.03
CA PRO A 27 34.16 16.29 -3.33
C PRO A 27 33.01 15.59 -4.06
N GLU A 28 33.38 14.70 -4.97
CA GLU A 28 32.44 13.77 -5.60
C GLU A 28 31.98 12.73 -4.57
N ASP A 29 30.74 12.29 -4.67
CA ASP A 29 30.16 11.24 -3.83
C ASP A 29 30.80 9.89 -4.17
N GLU A 30 31.57 9.35 -3.23
CA GLU A 30 32.28 8.07 -3.39
C GLU A 30 31.33 6.89 -3.68
N GLN A 31 30.08 6.96 -3.23
CA GLN A 31 29.08 5.91 -3.45
C GLN A 31 28.32 6.10 -4.76
N ARG A 32 28.33 7.32 -5.30
CA ARG A 32 27.56 7.71 -6.48
C ARG A 32 28.41 8.63 -7.36
N PRO A 33 29.33 8.04 -8.16
CA PRO A 33 30.11 8.79 -9.13
C PRO A 33 29.24 9.68 -10.02
N GLY A 34 29.79 10.83 -10.41
CA GLY A 34 29.10 11.87 -11.14
C GLY A 34 28.18 12.74 -10.27
N ARG A 35 28.26 12.67 -8.93
CA ARG A 35 27.43 13.49 -8.03
C ARG A 35 28.26 14.25 -7.02
N TRP A 36 27.89 15.50 -6.77
CA TRP A 36 28.57 16.39 -5.81
C TRP A 36 27.53 16.98 -4.85
N PRO A 37 27.45 16.46 -3.61
CA PRO A 37 26.58 17.03 -2.57
C PRO A 37 26.91 18.51 -2.32
N LEU A 38 25.90 19.37 -2.37
CA LEU A 38 26.07 20.79 -2.10
C LEU A 38 26.18 21.04 -0.60
N THR A 39 27.12 21.91 -0.22
CA THR A 39 27.22 22.41 1.17
C THR A 39 26.20 23.50 1.45
N GLU A 40 25.85 24.29 0.43
CA GLU A 40 24.79 25.29 0.46
C GLU A 40 23.74 24.96 -0.61
N PRO A 41 22.70 24.16 -0.30
CA PRO A 41 21.65 23.74 -1.24
C PRO A 41 21.02 24.84 -2.10
N LEU A 42 20.89 26.05 -1.57
CA LEU A 42 20.31 27.21 -2.25
C LEU A 42 21.37 28.16 -2.83
N GLY A 43 22.65 27.90 -2.57
CA GLY A 43 23.76 28.70 -3.09
C GLY A 43 24.01 28.47 -4.58
N PRO A 44 24.83 29.34 -5.21
CA PRO A 44 25.28 29.13 -6.58
C PRO A 44 26.20 27.90 -6.66
N VAL A 45 26.26 27.31 -7.85
CA VAL A 45 27.15 26.17 -8.16
C VAL A 45 27.79 26.44 -9.52
N ASP A 46 29.10 26.34 -9.58
CA ASP A 46 29.86 26.39 -10.82
C ASP A 46 30.41 25.00 -11.14
N LEU A 47 30.28 24.58 -12.40
CA LEU A 47 30.84 23.35 -12.93
C LEU A 47 31.82 23.74 -14.02
N VAL A 48 33.07 23.37 -13.88
CA VAL A 48 34.13 23.66 -14.84
C VAL A 48 34.75 22.35 -15.28
N HIS A 49 34.82 22.15 -16.58
CA HIS A 49 35.53 21.02 -17.14
C HIS A 49 37.04 21.20 -16.91
N ASP A 50 37.74 20.14 -16.46
CA ASP A 50 39.18 20.21 -16.09
C ASP A 50 40.11 20.74 -17.21
N ASN A 51 39.77 20.48 -18.48
CA ASN A 51 40.47 20.99 -19.66
C ASN A 51 40.22 22.48 -19.96
N GLY A 52 39.37 23.16 -19.18
CA GLY A 52 39.04 24.58 -19.34
C GLY A 52 38.12 24.92 -20.52
N GLY A 53 37.51 23.93 -21.18
CA GLY A 53 36.68 24.14 -22.36
C GLY A 53 35.26 24.60 -22.06
N GLU A 54 34.55 23.85 -21.20
CA GLU A 54 33.15 24.11 -20.89
C GLU A 54 32.96 24.49 -19.42
N SER A 55 32.07 25.46 -19.18
CA SER A 55 31.70 25.86 -17.83
C SER A 55 30.21 26.17 -17.75
N PHE A 56 29.57 25.74 -16.68
CA PHE A 56 28.17 25.97 -16.39
C PHE A 56 28.03 26.62 -15.02
N ARG A 57 27.15 27.62 -14.92
CA ARG A 57 26.85 28.30 -13.66
C ARG A 57 25.37 28.20 -13.36
N PHE A 58 25.06 27.59 -12.24
CA PHE A 58 23.73 27.57 -11.65
C PHE A 58 23.67 28.67 -10.59
N PRO A 59 22.84 29.71 -10.77
CA PRO A 59 22.73 30.77 -9.78
C PRO A 59 22.15 30.24 -8.47
N GLY A 60 22.47 30.94 -7.37
CA GLY A 60 21.77 30.75 -6.11
C GLY A 60 20.37 31.35 -6.19
N ASP A 61 19.46 30.82 -5.38
CA ASP A 61 18.05 31.22 -5.40
C ASP A 61 17.46 31.20 -3.97
N ALA A 62 16.35 31.90 -3.74
CA ALA A 62 15.67 31.93 -2.45
C ALA A 62 15.02 30.58 -2.09
N PHE A 63 14.73 29.75 -3.09
CA PHE A 63 14.23 28.39 -2.96
C PHE A 63 14.64 27.56 -4.18
N ARG A 64 14.50 26.23 -4.11
CA ARG A 64 14.66 25.36 -5.28
C ARG A 64 13.51 24.36 -5.37
N ILE A 65 12.98 24.16 -6.57
CA ILE A 65 11.91 23.20 -6.85
C ILE A 65 12.54 21.97 -7.50
N PHE A 66 12.20 20.79 -6.98
CA PHE A 66 12.60 19.50 -7.54
C PHE A 66 11.36 18.68 -7.89
N LYS A 67 11.16 18.32 -9.15
CA LYS A 67 10.14 17.33 -9.53
C LYS A 67 10.64 15.96 -9.08
N LEU A 68 9.81 15.24 -8.34
CA LEU A 68 10.14 13.93 -7.80
C LEU A 68 9.80 12.84 -8.81
N PHE A 69 10.67 11.84 -8.91
CA PHE A 69 10.55 10.72 -9.85
C PHE A 69 10.89 9.39 -9.18
N GLY A 70 10.63 8.29 -9.90
CA GLY A 70 10.85 6.92 -9.42
C GLY A 70 9.73 6.41 -8.52
N SER A 71 9.64 5.10 -8.33
CA SER A 71 8.56 4.46 -7.57
C SER A 71 8.43 4.97 -6.14
N GLN A 72 9.57 5.26 -5.50
CA GLN A 72 9.60 5.75 -4.11
C GLN A 72 9.58 7.26 -4.00
N HIS A 73 9.65 8.00 -5.11
CA HIS A 73 9.75 9.46 -5.11
C HIS A 73 10.91 9.97 -4.25
N ASP A 74 12.00 9.20 -4.19
CA ASP A 74 13.20 9.41 -3.36
C ASP A 74 14.32 10.15 -4.12
N ARG A 75 14.03 10.57 -5.37
CA ARG A 75 14.92 11.32 -6.24
C ARG A 75 14.15 12.45 -6.91
N GLY A 76 14.83 13.55 -7.23
CA GLY A 76 14.21 14.64 -7.97
C GLY A 76 15.19 15.43 -8.86
N ARG A 77 14.63 16.18 -9.81
CA ARG A 77 15.39 17.09 -10.70
C ARG A 77 14.91 18.51 -10.52
N HIS A 78 15.86 19.43 -10.50
CA HIS A 78 15.56 20.86 -10.43
C HIS A 78 14.69 21.31 -11.61
N MET A 79 13.70 22.15 -11.32
CA MET A 79 12.81 22.79 -12.31
C MET A 79 12.57 24.25 -11.92
N LYS A 80 12.29 25.09 -12.93
CA LYS A 80 11.95 26.50 -12.72
C LYS A 80 10.53 26.73 -12.22
N SER A 81 9.60 25.83 -12.55
CA SER A 81 8.18 25.96 -12.25
C SER A 81 7.58 24.63 -11.81
N LEU A 82 6.47 24.68 -11.07
CA LEU A 82 5.66 23.52 -10.73
C LEU A 82 4.76 23.16 -11.91
N THR A 83 4.89 21.95 -12.43
CA THR A 83 3.92 21.32 -13.34
C THR A 83 3.05 20.31 -12.60
N ARG A 84 2.28 19.47 -13.30
CA ARG A 84 1.55 18.36 -12.66
C ARG A 84 2.53 17.34 -12.07
N GLY A 85 2.25 16.86 -10.85
CA GLY A 85 2.99 15.77 -10.24
C GLY A 85 3.39 16.02 -8.79
N ARG A 86 4.42 15.30 -8.33
CA ARG A 86 4.98 15.43 -6.97
C ARG A 86 6.27 16.23 -7.02
N PHE A 87 6.43 17.11 -6.05
CA PHE A 87 7.56 18.02 -5.96
C PHE A 87 8.10 18.07 -4.55
N LEU A 88 9.39 18.34 -4.46
CA LEU A 88 10.08 18.73 -3.25
C LEU A 88 10.56 20.16 -3.43
N VAL A 89 10.16 21.04 -2.51
CA VAL A 89 10.59 22.44 -2.51
C VAL A 89 11.53 22.65 -1.34
N VAL A 90 12.77 23.04 -1.63
CA VAL A 90 13.79 23.37 -0.62
C VAL A 90 13.71 24.86 -0.33
N THR A 91 13.51 25.21 0.93
CA THR A 91 13.37 26.60 1.41
C THR A 91 14.20 26.83 2.67
N PRO A 92 14.49 28.09 3.05
CA PRO A 92 15.03 28.44 4.35
C PRO A 92 14.17 27.92 5.52
N LEU A 93 14.81 27.63 6.66
CA LEU A 93 14.16 27.02 7.83
C LEU A 93 12.97 27.82 8.40
N ASP A 94 13.01 29.14 8.26
CA ASP A 94 12.04 30.09 8.79
C ASP A 94 10.81 30.29 7.90
N TRP A 95 10.77 29.68 6.71
CA TRP A 95 9.62 29.73 5.84
C TRP A 95 8.51 28.79 6.32
N ALA A 96 7.27 29.27 6.21
CA ALA A 96 6.08 28.48 6.49
C ALA A 96 5.25 28.34 5.22
N ARG A 97 4.63 27.17 5.00
CA ARG A 97 3.71 26.99 3.87
C ARG A 97 2.41 27.76 4.13
N ASP A 98 1.90 28.45 3.13
CA ASP A 98 0.55 29.00 3.15
C ASP A 98 -0.46 27.85 2.94
N THR A 99 -1.20 27.48 3.99
CA THR A 99 -2.14 26.36 3.96
C THR A 99 -3.39 26.63 3.14
N GLU A 100 -3.67 27.89 2.81
CA GLU A 100 -4.80 28.29 1.96
C GLU A 100 -4.42 28.35 0.48
N SER A 101 -3.12 28.30 0.17
CA SER A 101 -2.62 28.26 -1.21
C SER A 101 -2.84 26.90 -1.88
N GLY A 102 -2.65 26.86 -3.20
CA GLY A 102 -2.84 25.64 -3.99
C GLY A 102 -1.85 24.52 -3.67
N ALA A 103 -2.06 23.38 -4.33
CA ALA A 103 -1.40 22.10 -4.10
C ALA A 103 -1.69 21.49 -2.72
N ARG A 104 -1.49 20.17 -2.61
CA ARG A 104 -1.66 19.43 -1.36
C ARG A 104 -0.30 19.05 -0.82
N GLU A 105 -0.03 19.37 0.44
CA GLU A 105 1.12 18.82 1.14
C GLU A 105 0.86 17.35 1.46
N ILE A 106 1.75 16.48 0.98
CA ILE A 106 1.59 15.03 1.08
C ILE A 106 2.39 14.41 2.22
N MET A 107 3.40 15.14 2.72
CA MET A 107 4.23 14.73 3.86
C MET A 107 4.59 15.97 4.68
N ALA A 108 4.84 15.76 5.97
CA ALA A 108 5.36 16.81 6.83
C ALA A 108 6.73 17.29 6.32
N PRO A 109 7.08 18.58 6.50
CA PRO A 109 8.38 19.08 6.10
C PRO A 109 9.53 18.35 6.79
N GLU A 110 10.58 18.03 6.05
CA GLU A 110 11.77 17.36 6.56
C GLU A 110 12.99 18.30 6.52
N TYR A 111 14.07 17.93 7.22
CA TYR A 111 15.32 18.68 7.14
C TYR A 111 16.13 18.22 5.93
N VAL A 112 16.68 19.19 5.20
CA VAL A 112 17.74 18.94 4.21
C VAL A 112 19.07 18.86 4.96
N VAL A 113 19.99 18.00 4.50
CA VAL A 113 21.34 17.91 5.05
C VAL A 113 21.98 19.30 5.08
N GLY A 114 22.53 19.69 6.25
CA GLY A 114 23.03 21.05 6.50
C GLY A 114 22.17 21.91 7.46
N ALA A 115 21.03 21.40 7.93
CA ALA A 115 20.19 21.91 9.03
C ALA A 115 19.61 23.35 8.91
N ARG A 116 19.96 24.11 7.87
CA ARG A 116 19.45 25.47 7.62
C ARG A 116 18.25 25.54 6.68
N TYR A 117 17.82 24.39 6.16
CA TYR A 117 16.81 24.31 5.11
C TYR A 117 15.76 23.23 5.42
N ARG A 118 14.56 23.44 4.89
CA ARG A 118 13.43 22.49 4.95
C ARG A 118 13.02 22.05 3.55
N SER A 119 12.63 20.79 3.44
CA SER A 119 12.00 20.22 2.25
C SER A 119 10.50 20.09 2.45
N HIS A 120 9.71 20.70 1.56
CA HIS A 120 8.26 20.61 1.55
C HIS A 120 7.80 19.73 0.40
N HIS A 121 6.97 18.71 0.71
CA HIS A 121 6.49 17.75 -0.28
C HIS A 121 5.11 18.16 -0.78
N LEU A 122 5.04 18.58 -2.05
CA LEU A 122 3.82 19.09 -2.67
C LEU A 122 3.31 18.12 -3.74
N GLN A 123 2.00 17.87 -3.77
CA GLN A 123 1.30 17.24 -4.87
C GLN A 123 0.50 18.31 -5.62
N VAL A 124 0.87 18.49 -6.88
CA VAL A 124 0.28 19.44 -7.80
C VAL A 124 -0.69 18.69 -8.72
N ALA A 125 -1.96 19.08 -8.71
CA ALA A 125 -3.02 18.52 -9.54
C ALA A 125 -3.24 19.38 -10.81
N ASP A 126 -4.11 18.93 -11.72
CA ASP A 126 -4.43 19.70 -12.94
C ASP A 126 -5.24 20.97 -12.62
N ASP A 127 -6.05 20.93 -11.55
CA ASP A 127 -6.98 21.95 -11.11
C ASP A 127 -6.49 22.67 -9.85
N LEU A 128 -5.23 23.10 -9.86
CA LEU A 128 -4.71 23.98 -8.82
C LEU A 128 -5.62 25.22 -8.69
N GLY A 129 -6.41 25.30 -7.62
CA GLY A 129 -7.22 26.48 -7.27
C GLY A 129 -6.40 27.75 -6.98
N GLY A 130 -5.13 27.78 -7.39
CA GLY A 130 -4.15 28.85 -7.22
C GLY A 130 -2.71 28.29 -7.20
N PRO A 131 -1.68 29.13 -7.37
CA PRO A 131 -0.30 28.73 -7.15
C PRO A 131 -0.06 28.40 -5.66
N PRO A 132 0.78 27.40 -5.34
CA PRO A 132 1.23 27.19 -3.97
C PRO A 132 2.09 28.37 -3.50
N ALA A 133 2.05 28.70 -2.21
CA ALA A 133 2.79 29.84 -1.67
C ALA A 133 3.45 29.53 -0.32
N PHE A 134 4.45 30.35 0.02
CA PHE A 134 5.15 30.34 1.29
C PHE A 134 5.08 31.71 1.96
N ILE A 135 4.85 31.72 3.26
CA ILE A 135 4.97 32.90 4.11
C ILE A 135 6.42 33.00 4.56
N THR A 136 7.06 34.11 4.21
CA THR A 136 8.44 34.45 4.58
C THR A 136 8.42 35.56 5.64
N ALA A 137 9.59 35.94 6.17
CA ALA A 137 9.71 37.08 7.07
C ALA A 137 9.34 38.42 6.41
N ALA A 138 9.44 38.53 5.08
CA ALA A 138 9.20 39.75 4.34
C ALA A 138 7.79 39.81 3.75
N ASP A 139 7.37 38.74 3.07
CA ASP A 139 6.10 38.68 2.34
C ASP A 139 5.65 37.22 2.07
N ARG A 140 4.47 37.07 1.47
CA ARG A 140 3.96 35.85 0.86
C ARG A 140 4.58 35.67 -0.54
N LEU A 141 5.34 34.61 -0.73
CA LEU A 141 5.97 34.24 -1.99
C LEU A 141 5.19 33.13 -2.70
N GLU A 142 4.65 33.42 -3.88
CA GLU A 142 4.01 32.42 -4.72
C GLU A 142 5.06 31.63 -5.51
N LEU A 143 4.91 30.31 -5.54
CA LEU A 143 5.74 29.46 -6.37
C LEU A 143 5.31 29.56 -7.83
N PRO A 144 6.27 29.67 -8.77
CA PRO A 144 5.96 29.65 -10.19
C PRO A 144 5.27 28.35 -10.55
N THR A 145 4.11 28.44 -11.20
CA THR A 145 3.35 27.30 -11.71
C THR A 145 3.22 27.39 -13.23
N GLN A 146 3.19 26.24 -13.88
CA GLN A 146 2.98 26.13 -15.30
C GLN A 146 2.09 24.93 -15.59
N SER A 147 1.07 25.11 -16.43
CA SER A 147 0.27 23.96 -16.86
C SER A 147 1.12 23.02 -17.73
N PRO A 148 0.79 21.71 -17.77
CA PRO A 148 1.52 20.75 -18.60
C PRO A 148 1.63 21.22 -20.05
N GLY A 149 2.87 21.28 -20.56
CA GLY A 149 3.13 21.64 -21.96
C GLY A 149 2.99 20.46 -22.92
N PHE A 150 3.12 19.24 -22.39
CA PHE A 150 3.25 18.01 -23.17
C PHE A 150 2.51 16.85 -22.51
N GLU A 151 2.14 15.86 -23.31
CA GLU A 151 1.69 14.56 -22.83
C GLU A 151 2.13 13.43 -23.77
N LEU A 152 2.00 12.19 -23.30
CA LEU A 152 2.30 11.00 -24.10
C LEU A 152 1.00 10.41 -24.66
N GLU A 153 0.91 10.30 -25.98
CA GLU A 153 -0.23 9.72 -26.70
C GLU A 153 0.12 8.31 -27.22
N GLY A 154 -0.83 7.39 -27.18
CA GLY A 154 -0.63 6.01 -27.65
C GLY A 154 -1.63 5.05 -27.02
N ASP A 155 -1.51 3.77 -27.38
CA ASP A 155 -2.38 2.71 -26.89
C ASP A 155 -2.04 2.35 -25.44
N ARG A 156 -2.89 2.80 -24.51
CA ARG A 156 -2.70 2.62 -23.05
C ARG A 156 -3.44 1.39 -22.56
N LEU A 157 -2.79 0.63 -21.68
CA LEU A 157 -3.43 -0.45 -20.95
C LEU A 157 -4.05 0.06 -19.64
N PRO A 158 -5.22 -0.45 -19.22
CA PRO A 158 -5.89 -0.04 -18.00
C PRO A 158 -5.25 -0.72 -16.79
N ASP A 159 -4.07 -0.26 -16.40
CA ASP A 159 -3.40 -0.74 -15.20
C ASP A 159 -3.55 0.26 -14.03
N ALA A 160 -3.59 -0.26 -12.82
CA ALA A 160 -3.88 0.52 -11.62
C ALA A 160 -2.61 0.93 -10.85
N HIS A 161 -1.46 1.03 -11.52
CA HIS A 161 -0.19 1.22 -10.81
C HIS A 161 -0.12 2.66 -10.24
N PRO A 162 -0.09 2.84 -8.91
CA PRO A 162 -0.29 4.16 -8.29
C PRO A 162 0.93 5.08 -8.39
N GLU A 163 2.10 4.49 -8.64
CA GLU A 163 3.41 5.14 -8.54
C GLU A 163 4.20 5.12 -9.85
N ALA A 164 3.60 4.64 -10.95
CA ALA A 164 4.29 4.54 -12.23
C ALA A 164 3.52 5.30 -13.30
N GLY A 165 4.26 5.73 -14.31
CA GLY A 165 3.68 6.33 -15.50
C GLY A 165 2.74 5.37 -16.24
N PRO A 166 1.90 5.88 -17.17
CA PRO A 166 1.00 5.05 -17.97
C PRO A 166 1.73 3.90 -18.66
N LEU A 167 1.08 2.74 -18.73
CA LEU A 167 1.59 1.57 -19.45
C LEU A 167 1.07 1.57 -20.89
N PHE A 168 1.98 1.72 -21.84
CA PHE A 168 1.70 1.65 -23.26
C PHE A 168 2.01 0.28 -23.84
N HIS A 169 1.29 -0.09 -24.90
CA HIS A 169 1.47 -1.36 -25.57
C HIS A 169 1.63 -1.26 -27.09
N GLY A 170 2.18 -2.30 -27.70
CA GLY A 170 2.40 -2.38 -29.15
C GLY A 170 3.55 -1.52 -29.65
N SER A 171 3.44 -0.18 -29.51
CA SER A 171 4.51 0.76 -29.88
C SER A 171 4.80 1.77 -28.76
N PRO A 172 6.03 2.31 -28.67
CA PRO A 172 6.33 3.40 -27.75
C PRO A 172 5.39 4.58 -27.99
N PRO A 173 4.98 5.31 -26.95
CA PRO A 173 4.09 6.45 -27.10
C PRO A 173 4.70 7.52 -28.01
N GLN A 174 3.85 8.45 -28.46
CA GLN A 174 4.22 9.66 -29.16
C GLN A 174 4.19 10.85 -28.20
N LEU A 175 5.02 11.84 -28.47
CA LEU A 175 5.00 13.10 -27.71
C LEU A 175 4.00 14.06 -28.34
N ARG A 176 2.97 14.44 -27.59
CA ARG A 176 1.98 15.43 -28.03
C ARG A 176 2.20 16.74 -27.29
N SER A 177 2.33 17.83 -28.04
CA SER A 177 2.34 19.17 -27.46
C SER A 177 0.91 19.61 -27.16
N LEU A 178 0.64 19.99 -25.91
CA LEU A 178 -0.64 20.53 -25.46
C LEU A 178 -0.75 22.04 -25.69
N ARG A 179 0.40 22.70 -25.90
CA ARG A 179 0.55 24.15 -25.99
C ARG A 179 1.63 24.51 -27.02
N ASN A 180 1.79 25.79 -27.31
CA ASN A 180 2.89 26.29 -28.13
C ASN A 180 4.19 26.39 -27.29
N VAL A 181 4.55 25.32 -26.59
CA VAL A 181 5.82 25.20 -25.85
C VAL A 181 6.77 24.39 -26.72
N THR A 182 7.96 24.93 -26.97
CA THR A 182 9.02 24.26 -27.73
C THR A 182 10.07 23.72 -26.77
N TYR A 183 10.64 22.57 -27.08
CA TYR A 183 11.83 22.04 -26.42
C TYR A 183 12.97 21.94 -27.44
N ARG A 184 14.21 21.99 -26.96
CA ARG A 184 15.43 21.85 -27.76
C ARG A 184 15.98 20.43 -27.70
N THR A 185 15.97 19.85 -26.51
CA THR A 185 16.58 18.55 -26.25
C THR A 185 15.60 17.67 -25.50
N VAL A 186 15.42 16.44 -25.98
CA VAL A 186 14.72 15.39 -25.26
C VAL A 186 15.72 14.34 -24.81
N VAL A 187 15.60 13.91 -23.57
CA VAL A 187 16.39 12.82 -22.99
C VAL A 187 15.46 11.72 -22.53
N VAL A 188 15.69 10.51 -23.02
CA VAL A 188 14.96 9.31 -22.60
C VAL A 188 15.94 8.37 -21.92
N GLY A 189 15.52 7.76 -20.83
CA GLY A 189 16.26 6.65 -20.24
C GLY A 189 15.36 5.59 -19.65
N GLU A 190 15.93 4.42 -19.42
CA GLU A 190 15.31 3.32 -18.71
C GLU A 190 15.52 3.51 -17.20
N GLU A 191 14.45 3.47 -16.43
CA GLU A 191 14.42 3.59 -14.97
C GLU A 191 13.60 2.43 -14.40
N GLY A 192 13.92 1.93 -13.21
CA GLY A 192 13.18 0.79 -12.67
C GLY A 192 13.62 0.39 -11.26
N PRO A 193 12.85 -0.49 -10.60
CA PRO A 193 13.09 -0.90 -9.22
C PRO A 193 14.40 -1.66 -9.03
N ARG A 194 15.00 -2.16 -10.10
CA ARG A 194 16.34 -2.71 -10.06
C ARG A 194 17.33 -1.59 -10.31
N GLU A 195 18.14 -1.30 -9.29
CA GLU A 195 19.31 -0.43 -9.34
C GLU A 195 20.36 -1.03 -10.29
N ARG A 196 20.09 -0.98 -11.59
CA ARG A 196 21.07 -1.24 -12.63
C ARG A 196 21.92 0.01 -12.71
N THR A 197 23.19 -0.14 -12.37
CA THR A 197 24.18 0.94 -12.23
C THR A 197 24.35 1.78 -13.50
N LEU A 198 23.87 1.31 -14.66
CA LEU A 198 23.91 2.01 -15.94
C LEU A 198 22.65 1.67 -16.77
N GLY A 199 21.49 2.22 -16.40
CA GLY A 199 20.30 2.17 -17.25
C GLY A 199 20.57 2.86 -18.60
N TRP A 200 20.03 2.33 -19.69
CA TRP A 200 20.21 2.98 -21.00
C TRP A 200 19.66 4.40 -20.98
N ARG A 201 20.33 5.29 -21.71
CA ARG A 201 19.88 6.64 -21.97
C ARG A 201 20.25 7.07 -23.37
N ALA A 202 19.41 7.88 -23.98
CA ALA A 202 19.70 8.58 -25.23
C ALA A 202 19.14 10.01 -25.18
N ALA A 203 19.72 10.89 -25.99
CA ALA A 203 19.29 12.26 -26.16
C ALA A 203 19.16 12.56 -27.66
N ALA A 204 18.18 13.37 -28.03
CA ALA A 204 17.94 13.82 -29.40
C ALA A 204 17.26 15.20 -29.40
N ALA A 205 17.16 15.81 -30.58
CA ALA A 205 16.36 17.03 -30.78
C ALA A 205 14.86 16.72 -30.84
N ASP A 206 14.49 15.53 -31.33
CA ASP A 206 13.11 15.07 -31.44
C ASP A 206 12.93 13.72 -30.71
N PHE A 207 11.79 13.55 -30.04
CA PHE A 207 11.45 12.31 -29.35
C PHE A 207 11.20 11.16 -30.32
N GLU A 208 10.70 11.46 -31.52
CA GLU A 208 10.46 10.45 -32.55
C GLU A 208 11.74 9.73 -32.99
N GLU A 209 12.90 10.39 -32.91
CA GLU A 209 14.21 9.78 -33.18
C GLU A 209 14.60 8.73 -32.11
N LEU A 210 14.08 8.87 -30.89
CA LEU A 210 14.37 7.98 -29.76
C LEU A 210 13.41 6.78 -29.69
N ARG A 211 12.22 6.86 -30.30
CA ARG A 211 11.22 5.78 -30.30
C ARG A 211 11.73 4.44 -30.83
N PRO A 212 12.50 4.36 -31.94
CA PRO A 212 13.09 3.10 -32.38
C PRO A 212 13.99 2.46 -31.33
N SER A 213 14.75 3.27 -30.58
CA SER A 213 15.60 2.78 -29.50
C SER A 213 14.77 2.24 -28.34
N ILE A 214 13.69 2.92 -27.95
CA ILE A 214 12.74 2.43 -26.93
C ILE A 214 12.11 1.11 -27.39
N ALA A 215 11.65 1.04 -28.64
CA ALA A 215 11.05 -0.17 -29.22
C ALA A 215 12.02 -1.36 -29.21
N ALA A 216 13.32 -1.13 -29.48
CA ALA A 216 14.35 -2.16 -29.45
C ALA A 216 14.55 -2.79 -28.05
N ARG A 217 14.16 -2.11 -26.97
CA ARG A 217 14.16 -2.69 -25.61
C ARG A 217 13.00 -3.62 -25.34
N ARG A 218 11.95 -3.50 -26.17
CA ARG A 218 10.71 -4.26 -26.14
C ARG A 218 9.85 -4.02 -24.89
N ALA A 219 10.41 -4.00 -23.70
CA ALA A 219 9.71 -3.63 -22.49
C ALA A 219 10.58 -2.77 -21.58
N GLY A 220 9.96 -2.10 -20.63
CA GLY A 220 10.67 -1.38 -19.58
C GLY A 220 9.85 -0.25 -18.98
N TRP A 221 10.43 0.35 -17.96
CA TRP A 221 9.95 1.61 -17.41
C TRP A 221 10.95 2.70 -17.83
N PHE A 222 10.39 3.77 -18.37
CA PHE A 222 11.13 4.83 -19.03
C PHE A 222 10.78 6.17 -18.39
N PHE A 223 11.76 7.05 -18.41
CA PHE A 223 11.53 8.46 -18.24
C PHE A 223 11.81 9.21 -19.53
N MET A 224 11.15 10.34 -19.69
CA MET A 224 11.42 11.35 -20.70
C MET A 224 11.57 12.71 -20.01
N ARG A 225 12.60 13.47 -20.38
CA ARG A 225 12.89 14.81 -19.87
C ARG A 225 13.05 15.75 -21.06
N LEU A 226 12.38 16.90 -21.00
CA LEU A 226 12.34 17.90 -22.06
C LEU A 226 13.04 19.17 -21.58
N TYR A 227 14.03 19.62 -22.33
CA TYR A 227 14.85 20.78 -21.98
C TYR A 227 14.65 21.91 -22.99
N ASP A 228 14.67 23.15 -22.52
CA ASP A 228 14.60 24.34 -23.37
C ASP A 228 15.96 24.69 -23.99
N GLU A 229 16.06 25.86 -24.63
CA GLU A 229 17.30 26.33 -25.25
C GLU A 229 18.43 26.63 -24.27
N ASN A 230 18.10 26.83 -22.99
CA ASN A 230 19.01 27.14 -21.89
C ASN A 230 19.36 25.90 -21.04
N ASP A 231 19.01 24.70 -21.53
CA ASP A 231 19.14 23.42 -20.81
C ASP A 231 18.35 23.35 -19.50
N ASP A 232 17.29 24.15 -19.36
CA ASP A 232 16.37 24.06 -18.23
C ASP A 232 15.30 23.01 -18.47
N LEU A 233 15.04 22.19 -17.44
CA LEU A 233 14.00 21.17 -17.49
C LEU A 233 12.61 21.82 -17.56
N ILE A 234 11.96 21.70 -18.71
CA ILE A 234 10.58 22.15 -18.94
C ILE A 234 9.60 21.18 -18.28
N ASP A 235 9.75 19.89 -18.57
CA ASP A 235 8.89 18.85 -18.00
C ASP A 235 9.57 17.48 -17.98
N GLY A 236 9.07 16.63 -17.10
CA GLY A 236 9.46 15.23 -16.98
C GLY A 236 8.24 14.33 -16.93
N LEU A 237 8.16 13.40 -17.87
CA LEU A 237 7.13 12.38 -17.96
C LEU A 237 7.76 11.01 -17.71
N ASP A 238 7.08 10.16 -16.94
CA ASP A 238 7.46 8.76 -16.79
C ASP A 238 6.40 7.91 -17.50
N PHE A 239 6.80 6.79 -18.08
CA PHE A 239 5.89 5.87 -18.77
C PHE A 239 6.47 4.46 -18.81
N ARG A 240 5.60 3.47 -18.90
CA ARG A 240 6.00 2.08 -19.13
C ARG A 240 5.63 1.69 -20.54
N PHE A 241 6.39 0.75 -21.10
CA PHE A 241 6.13 0.22 -22.42
C PHE A 241 6.33 -1.30 -22.41
N SER A 242 5.49 -2.03 -23.15
CA SER A 242 5.72 -3.42 -23.53
C SER A 242 5.25 -3.66 -24.97
N ALA A 243 6.12 -4.24 -25.78
CA ALA A 243 5.85 -4.60 -27.16
C ALA A 243 4.99 -5.87 -27.25
N GLN A 244 5.10 -6.77 -26.26
CA GLN A 244 4.42 -8.06 -26.30
C GLN A 244 3.13 -8.13 -25.50
N LEU A 245 2.94 -7.28 -24.48
CA LEU A 245 1.65 -7.16 -23.81
C LEU A 245 0.66 -6.49 -24.77
N GLN A 246 -0.56 -6.99 -24.88
CA GLN A 246 -1.55 -6.52 -25.85
C GLN A 246 -2.83 -6.04 -25.19
N ALA A 247 -3.26 -6.70 -24.11
CA ALA A 247 -4.45 -6.31 -23.37
C ALA A 247 -4.36 -6.75 -21.91
N ILE A 248 -5.07 -6.01 -21.06
CA ILE A 248 -5.44 -6.40 -19.70
C ILE A 248 -6.96 -6.43 -19.70
N GLU A 249 -7.52 -7.63 -19.74
CA GLU A 249 -8.96 -7.84 -19.72
C GLU A 249 -9.37 -8.20 -18.30
N GLU A 250 -10.43 -7.56 -17.79
CA GLU A 250 -11.04 -7.86 -16.51
C GLU A 250 -12.45 -8.39 -16.75
N ASP A 251 -12.78 -9.54 -16.18
CA ASP A 251 -14.16 -9.99 -16.07
C ASP A 251 -14.83 -9.11 -15.02
N ALA A 252 -15.68 -8.18 -15.47
CA ALA A 252 -16.30 -7.17 -14.62
C ALA A 252 -16.98 -7.81 -13.39
N VAL A 253 -16.46 -7.50 -12.20
CA VAL A 253 -17.07 -7.87 -10.93
C VAL A 253 -17.82 -6.66 -10.37
N PRO A 254 -19.08 -6.79 -9.93
CA PRO A 254 -19.79 -5.70 -9.28
C PRO A 254 -19.01 -5.19 -8.06
N PRO A 255 -18.85 -3.86 -7.88
CA PRO A 255 -18.14 -3.35 -6.72
C PRO A 255 -18.78 -3.66 -5.38
N ILE A 256 -20.07 -3.98 -5.43
CA ILE A 256 -20.88 -4.38 -4.29
C ILE A 256 -21.05 -5.90 -4.29
N PRO A 257 -20.82 -6.56 -3.14
CA PRO A 257 -20.93 -8.01 -3.06
C PRO A 257 -22.39 -8.47 -3.12
N SER A 258 -22.55 -9.72 -3.53
CA SER A 258 -23.81 -10.46 -3.36
C SER A 258 -24.07 -10.77 -1.86
N PRO A 259 -25.25 -11.30 -1.49
CA PRO A 259 -25.49 -11.78 -0.13
C PRO A 259 -24.46 -12.82 0.36
N ASP A 260 -23.85 -13.58 -0.55
CA ASP A 260 -22.82 -14.58 -0.27
C ASP A 260 -21.40 -14.01 -0.20
N GLY A 261 -21.26 -12.70 -0.39
CA GLY A 261 -19.97 -11.99 -0.47
C GLY A 261 -19.53 -11.74 -1.91
N HIS A 262 -18.27 -11.34 -2.04
CA HIS A 262 -17.60 -11.13 -3.32
C HIS A 262 -17.20 -12.48 -3.94
N SER A 263 -17.35 -12.60 -5.25
CA SER A 263 -16.74 -13.69 -6.02
C SER A 263 -15.25 -13.39 -6.27
N PRO A 264 -14.44 -14.42 -6.57
CA PRO A 264 -13.14 -14.20 -7.20
C PRO A 264 -13.28 -13.34 -8.46
N ALA A 265 -12.26 -12.51 -8.71
CA ALA A 265 -12.16 -11.71 -9.93
C ALA A 265 -11.19 -12.38 -10.88
N HIS A 266 -11.48 -12.29 -12.18
CA HIS A 266 -10.67 -12.93 -13.20
C HIS A 266 -10.08 -11.87 -14.12
N PHE A 267 -8.77 -11.95 -14.30
CA PHE A 267 -8.03 -11.13 -15.25
C PHE A 267 -7.42 -12.02 -16.31
N ARG A 268 -7.32 -11.46 -17.52
CA ARG A 268 -6.54 -12.03 -18.60
C ARG A 268 -5.50 -11.03 -19.07
N LEU A 269 -4.24 -11.43 -18.97
CA LEU A 269 -3.11 -10.70 -19.56
C LEU A 269 -2.83 -11.31 -20.92
N VAL A 270 -3.29 -10.63 -21.99
CA VAL A 270 -3.08 -11.08 -23.37
C VAL A 270 -1.70 -10.61 -23.82
N HIS A 271 -0.83 -11.54 -24.21
CA HIS A 271 0.53 -11.21 -24.61
C HIS A 271 1.14 -12.26 -25.55
N GLY A 272 2.29 -11.94 -26.18
CA GLY A 272 3.02 -12.88 -27.04
C GLY A 272 3.60 -14.10 -26.30
N GLU A 273 3.87 -15.18 -27.03
CA GLU A 273 4.25 -16.51 -26.49
C GLU A 273 5.47 -16.52 -25.56
N ASP A 274 6.37 -15.55 -25.76
CA ASP A 274 7.66 -15.40 -25.08
C ASP A 274 7.57 -14.64 -23.74
N CYS A 275 6.38 -14.30 -23.23
CA CYS A 275 6.25 -13.64 -21.94
C CYS A 275 6.00 -14.61 -20.78
N GLU A 276 6.60 -14.29 -19.65
CA GLU A 276 6.35 -14.90 -18.34
C GLU A 276 5.67 -13.87 -17.44
N VAL A 277 4.72 -14.34 -16.62
CA VAL A 277 3.95 -13.50 -15.70
C VAL A 277 4.11 -14.06 -14.30
N GLU A 278 4.58 -13.23 -13.38
CA GLU A 278 4.84 -13.60 -11.98
C GLU A 278 4.27 -12.55 -11.03
N PRO A 279 3.66 -12.96 -9.89
CA PRO A 279 3.24 -12.00 -8.88
C PRO A 279 4.45 -11.39 -8.16
N VAL A 280 4.39 -10.10 -7.85
CA VAL A 280 5.43 -9.40 -7.09
C VAL A 280 5.18 -9.58 -5.59
N GLY A 281 6.17 -10.11 -4.86
CA GLY A 281 6.19 -10.23 -3.40
C GLY A 281 6.01 -11.65 -2.86
N THR A 282 6.76 -11.98 -1.80
CA THR A 282 6.92 -13.36 -1.29
C THR A 282 5.74 -13.90 -0.46
N SER A 283 4.78 -13.07 -0.05
CA SER A 283 3.63 -13.51 0.77
C SER A 283 2.44 -13.99 -0.06
N MET A 284 2.58 -14.06 -1.38
CA MET A 284 1.46 -14.27 -2.30
C MET A 284 1.39 -15.69 -2.88
N ASP A 285 2.38 -16.51 -2.60
CA ASP A 285 2.48 -17.89 -3.10
C ASP A 285 1.25 -18.73 -2.70
N GLY A 286 0.51 -19.15 -3.72
CA GLY A 286 -0.66 -20.02 -3.58
C GLY A 286 -1.97 -19.32 -3.22
N LEU A 287 -1.99 -17.98 -3.15
CA LEU A 287 -3.23 -17.21 -3.05
C LEU A 287 -3.92 -17.01 -4.40
N PHE A 288 -3.13 -16.91 -5.47
CA PHE A 288 -3.60 -16.71 -6.83
C PHE A 288 -3.60 -18.02 -7.62
N VAL A 289 -4.58 -18.17 -8.49
CA VAL A 289 -4.56 -19.23 -9.51
C VAL A 289 -4.12 -18.58 -10.82
N THR A 290 -2.90 -18.90 -11.24
CA THR A 290 -2.36 -18.47 -12.54
C THR A 290 -2.36 -19.65 -13.49
N ARG A 291 -2.96 -19.48 -14.67
CA ARG A 291 -2.98 -20.49 -15.74
C ARG A 291 -2.44 -19.89 -17.01
N LYS A 292 -1.34 -20.44 -17.52
CA LYS A 292 -0.83 -20.10 -18.86
C LYS A 292 -1.81 -20.64 -19.92
N GLN A 293 -2.17 -19.79 -20.87
CA GLN A 293 -3.00 -20.08 -22.03
C GLN A 293 -2.18 -19.83 -23.31
N ASN A 294 -2.73 -20.13 -24.48
CA ASN A 294 -2.01 -19.97 -25.75
C ASN A 294 -1.65 -18.51 -26.06
N ASP A 295 -2.48 -17.56 -25.62
CA ASP A 295 -2.39 -16.13 -25.93
C ASP A 295 -2.17 -15.26 -24.69
N GLY A 296 -1.79 -15.85 -23.55
CA GLY A 296 -1.60 -15.07 -22.34
C GLY A 296 -1.61 -15.85 -21.03
N HIS A 297 -1.87 -15.14 -19.94
CA HIS A 297 -2.12 -15.72 -18.62
C HIS A 297 -3.50 -15.32 -18.10
N SER A 298 -4.22 -16.30 -17.56
CA SER A 298 -5.42 -16.07 -16.75
C SER A 298 -5.04 -16.06 -15.27
N ILE A 299 -5.51 -15.05 -14.55
CA ILE A 299 -5.23 -14.79 -13.15
C ILE A 299 -6.56 -14.72 -12.40
N GLU A 300 -6.70 -15.52 -11.35
CA GLU A 300 -7.82 -15.45 -10.42
C GLU A 300 -7.40 -14.76 -9.11
N ILE A 301 -8.06 -13.64 -8.77
CA ILE A 301 -7.84 -12.87 -7.55
C ILE A 301 -8.94 -13.18 -6.54
N PRO A 302 -8.62 -13.78 -5.38
CA PRO A 302 -9.62 -14.14 -4.38
C PRO A 302 -10.30 -12.91 -3.78
N PRO A 303 -11.51 -13.05 -3.21
CA PRO A 303 -12.22 -11.99 -2.50
C PRO A 303 -11.57 -11.73 -1.13
N LEU A 304 -10.37 -11.16 -1.14
CA LEU A 304 -9.62 -10.78 0.05
C LEU A 304 -9.21 -9.31 -0.07
N PRO A 305 -9.48 -8.45 0.93
CA PRO A 305 -9.26 -7.00 0.80
C PRO A 305 -7.80 -6.57 0.63
N HIS A 306 -6.83 -7.45 0.90
CA HIS A 306 -5.40 -7.20 0.65
C HIS A 306 -4.93 -7.74 -0.71
N CYS A 307 -5.82 -8.41 -1.44
CA CYS A 307 -5.61 -8.90 -2.79
C CYS A 307 -6.32 -8.04 -3.85
N ASP A 308 -7.07 -7.01 -3.45
CA ASP A 308 -7.76 -6.13 -4.42
C ASP A 308 -6.79 -5.25 -5.22
N GLU A 309 -5.54 -5.12 -4.79
CA GLU A 309 -4.46 -4.46 -5.54
C GLU A 309 -3.27 -5.40 -5.55
N THR A 310 -2.89 -5.89 -6.73
CA THR A 310 -1.81 -6.87 -6.88
C THR A 310 -0.85 -6.42 -7.97
N ARG A 311 0.45 -6.55 -7.70
CA ARG A 311 1.52 -6.20 -8.63
C ARG A 311 2.02 -7.46 -9.31
N TRP A 312 2.27 -7.36 -10.61
CA TRP A 312 2.68 -8.47 -11.46
C TRP A 312 3.84 -8.03 -12.35
N THR A 313 4.89 -8.83 -12.38
CA THR A 313 6.01 -8.65 -13.31
C THR A 313 5.72 -9.44 -14.58
N ILE A 314 5.83 -8.77 -15.71
CA ILE A 314 5.76 -9.35 -17.04
C ILE A 314 7.18 -9.30 -17.62
N ARG A 315 7.75 -10.47 -17.88
CA ARG A 315 9.11 -10.64 -18.36
C ARG A 315 9.07 -11.19 -19.77
N GLU A 316 9.61 -10.46 -20.73
CA GLU A 316 9.80 -10.96 -22.08
C GLU A 316 11.10 -11.77 -22.17
N ARG A 317 11.11 -12.89 -22.92
CA ARG A 317 12.34 -13.64 -23.22
C ARG A 317 13.36 -12.72 -23.87
N ASN A 318 14.46 -12.44 -23.15
CA ASN A 318 15.54 -11.50 -23.52
C ASN A 318 15.18 -10.00 -23.45
N GLY A 319 14.03 -9.64 -22.90
CA GLY A 319 13.65 -8.24 -22.68
C GLY A 319 13.89 -7.78 -21.24
N ALA A 320 13.71 -6.48 -21.00
CA ALA A 320 13.50 -6.00 -19.64
C ALA A 320 12.12 -6.47 -19.12
N GLU A 321 11.91 -6.27 -17.83
CA GLU A 321 10.66 -6.60 -17.18
C GLU A 321 9.82 -5.33 -16.98
N VAL A 322 8.50 -5.46 -17.09
CA VAL A 322 7.56 -4.38 -16.77
C VAL A 322 6.64 -4.83 -15.66
N GLU A 323 6.41 -3.95 -14.68
CA GLU A 323 5.43 -4.18 -13.63
C GLU A 323 4.08 -3.62 -14.06
N THR A 324 3.01 -4.40 -13.84
CA THR A 324 1.63 -3.97 -13.97
C THR A 324 0.91 -4.15 -12.63
N CYS A 325 -0.10 -3.32 -12.36
CA CYS A 325 -0.92 -3.44 -11.17
C CYS A 325 -2.36 -3.79 -11.58
N LEU A 326 -2.84 -4.93 -11.12
CA LEU A 326 -4.23 -5.34 -11.28
C LEU A 326 -5.01 -4.89 -10.05
N ARG A 327 -6.11 -4.17 -10.28
CA ARG A 327 -7.01 -3.73 -9.23
C ARG A 327 -8.39 -4.32 -9.43
N VAL A 328 -8.96 -4.85 -8.36
CA VAL A 328 -10.36 -5.25 -8.30
C VAL A 328 -11.12 -4.21 -7.51
N ASP A 329 -12.11 -3.59 -8.15
CA ASP A 329 -12.92 -2.60 -7.46
C ASP A 329 -13.93 -3.28 -6.55
N ARG A 330 -13.58 -3.51 -5.27
CA ARG A 330 -14.48 -4.06 -4.24
C ARG A 330 -14.68 -3.11 -3.07
N VAL A 331 -15.93 -3.01 -2.62
CA VAL A 331 -16.30 -2.32 -1.37
C VAL A 331 -16.28 -3.31 -0.22
N TRP A 332 -15.68 -2.91 0.89
CA TRP A 332 -15.60 -3.69 2.14
C TRP A 332 -16.14 -2.89 3.31
N TRP A 333 -16.59 -3.59 4.34
CA TRP A 333 -17.01 -2.95 5.59
C TRP A 333 -16.56 -3.72 6.83
N SER A 334 -16.48 -3.03 7.95
CA SER A 334 -16.14 -3.61 9.25
C SER A 334 -16.78 -2.81 10.39
N VAL A 335 -16.96 -3.45 11.53
CA VAL A 335 -17.32 -2.78 12.78
C VAL A 335 -16.22 -3.01 13.80
N ALA A 336 -15.70 -1.90 14.31
CA ALA A 336 -14.59 -1.86 15.25
C ALA A 336 -14.86 -0.85 16.35
N ASP A 337 -14.01 -0.82 17.37
CA ASP A 337 -13.98 0.30 18.32
C ASP A 337 -13.34 1.53 17.64
N GLU A 338 -13.80 2.73 17.98
CA GLU A 338 -13.30 4.00 17.46
C GLU A 338 -11.78 4.16 17.65
N ALA A 339 -11.24 3.64 18.76
CA ALA A 339 -9.80 3.65 19.06
C ALA A 339 -9.02 2.52 18.39
N SER A 340 -9.66 1.61 17.65
CA SER A 340 -8.97 0.47 17.04
C SER A 340 -8.06 0.90 15.90
N GLU A 341 -6.83 0.37 15.93
CA GLU A 341 -5.91 0.48 14.81
C GLU A 341 -6.45 -0.24 13.57
N PRO A 342 -6.32 0.33 12.38
CA PRO A 342 -6.94 -0.26 11.21
C PRO A 342 -6.27 -1.54 10.70
N ALA A 343 -4.99 -1.73 11.00
CA ALA A 343 -4.28 -2.98 10.69
C ALA A 343 -4.87 -4.19 11.43
N ALA A 344 -5.58 -3.97 12.53
CA ALA A 344 -6.27 -5.01 13.29
C ALA A 344 -7.69 -5.31 12.78
N MET A 345 -8.15 -4.60 11.74
CA MET A 345 -9.52 -4.73 11.27
C MET A 345 -9.75 -6.00 10.46
N VAL A 346 -10.89 -6.62 10.73
CA VAL A 346 -11.40 -7.74 9.92
C VAL A 346 -12.43 -7.16 8.97
N TRP A 347 -11.98 -6.85 7.77
CA TRP A 347 -12.84 -6.44 6.67
C TRP A 347 -13.73 -7.60 6.22
N LYS A 348 -14.98 -7.29 5.93
CA LYS A 348 -15.99 -8.23 5.48
C LYS A 348 -16.72 -7.68 4.26
N ASP A 349 -17.25 -8.59 3.48
CA ASP A 349 -18.09 -8.41 2.29
C ASP A 349 -19.50 -9.00 2.48
N ARG A 350 -19.80 -9.45 3.70
CA ARG A 350 -21.10 -10.00 4.09
C ARG A 350 -21.72 -9.16 5.18
N ARG A 351 -23.05 -9.22 5.25
CA ARG A 351 -23.86 -8.53 6.26
C ARG A 351 -23.30 -8.75 7.67
N LEU A 352 -23.11 -7.66 8.38
CA LEU A 352 -22.72 -7.67 9.78
C LEU A 352 -23.93 -7.95 10.66
N GLU A 353 -23.70 -8.56 11.81
CA GLU A 353 -24.72 -8.66 12.87
C GLU A 353 -24.42 -7.58 13.90
N LEU A 354 -25.40 -6.69 14.11
CA LEU A 354 -25.32 -5.61 15.09
C LEU A 354 -26.23 -5.92 16.28
N ARG A 355 -25.76 -5.52 17.46
CA ARG A 355 -26.54 -5.56 18.70
C ARG A 355 -27.07 -4.16 19.02
N ALA A 356 -28.17 -4.08 19.76
CA ALA A 356 -28.70 -2.79 20.24
C ALA A 356 -27.65 -1.99 21.05
N GLU A 357 -26.77 -2.67 21.79
CA GLU A 357 -25.67 -2.05 22.52
C GLU A 357 -24.64 -1.36 21.61
N ASP A 358 -24.44 -1.87 20.38
CA ASP A 358 -23.53 -1.24 19.42
C ASP A 358 -24.06 0.12 18.95
N LEU A 359 -25.38 0.36 19.05
CA LEU A 359 -26.07 1.61 18.69
C LEU A 359 -26.31 2.54 19.89
N ALA A 360 -25.99 2.11 21.12
CA ALA A 360 -26.23 2.91 22.32
C ALA A 360 -25.45 4.23 22.27
N ALA A 361 -25.96 5.28 22.92
CA ALA A 361 -25.29 6.60 22.95
C ALA A 361 -23.86 6.54 23.51
N THR A 362 -23.58 5.60 24.41
CA THR A 362 -22.26 5.35 25.02
C THR A 362 -21.36 4.44 24.19
N SER A 363 -21.87 3.90 23.07
CA SER A 363 -21.12 2.99 22.21
C SER A 363 -19.96 3.71 21.52
N ARG A 364 -18.79 3.08 21.61
CA ARG A 364 -17.58 3.46 20.86
C ARG A 364 -17.47 2.70 19.54
N ARG A 365 -18.51 1.98 19.14
CA ARG A 365 -18.48 1.22 17.88
C ARG A 365 -18.61 2.16 16.69
N VAL A 366 -17.85 1.86 15.66
CA VAL A 366 -17.85 2.59 14.40
C VAL A 366 -18.01 1.61 13.25
N LEU A 367 -18.92 1.93 12.33
CA LEU A 367 -18.98 1.29 11.02
C LEU A 367 -17.92 1.95 10.14
N ARG A 368 -17.04 1.15 9.56
CA ARG A 368 -16.06 1.60 8.58
C ARG A 368 -16.34 0.95 7.24
N VAL A 369 -16.17 1.73 6.19
CA VAL A 369 -16.32 1.31 4.79
C VAL A 369 -15.01 1.63 4.08
N ARG A 370 -14.48 0.67 3.33
CA ARG A 370 -13.33 0.84 2.46
C ARG A 370 -13.80 0.80 1.03
N LEU A 371 -13.51 1.87 0.30
CA LEU A 371 -13.78 2.00 -1.13
C LEU A 371 -12.58 1.49 -1.95
N PRO A 372 -12.78 1.14 -3.23
CA PRO A 372 -11.70 0.79 -4.14
C PRO A 372 -10.63 1.88 -4.22
N THR A 373 -11.05 3.10 -4.53
CA THR A 373 -10.22 4.29 -4.63
C THR A 373 -10.84 5.45 -3.85
N ALA A 374 -10.06 6.51 -3.61
CA ALA A 374 -10.55 7.70 -2.92
C ALA A 374 -11.64 8.45 -3.71
N SER A 375 -11.59 8.37 -5.04
CA SER A 375 -12.54 9.01 -5.97
C SER A 375 -13.64 8.07 -6.45
N PHE A 376 -13.75 6.87 -5.88
CA PHE A 376 -14.75 5.88 -6.30
C PHE A 376 -16.18 6.39 -6.09
N ALA A 377 -16.40 7.22 -5.07
CA ALA A 377 -17.70 7.75 -4.73
C ALA A 377 -17.61 9.22 -4.33
N ARG A 378 -18.53 10.02 -4.86
CA ARG A 378 -18.77 11.39 -4.42
C ARG A 378 -19.32 11.42 -3.00
N GLU A 379 -20.26 10.50 -2.74
CA GLU A 379 -20.99 10.43 -1.50
C GLU A 379 -21.30 8.97 -1.14
N VAL A 380 -21.13 8.64 0.14
CA VAL A 380 -21.46 7.34 0.70
C VAL A 380 -22.32 7.55 1.93
N ARG A 381 -23.49 6.94 1.96
CA ARG A 381 -24.49 7.13 3.02
C ARG A 381 -24.93 5.79 3.59
N VAL A 382 -25.28 5.79 4.87
CA VAL A 382 -25.77 4.60 5.60
C VAL A 382 -27.02 4.92 6.40
N GLY A 383 -27.99 4.02 6.38
CA GLY A 383 -29.29 4.20 7.03
C GLY A 383 -30.26 3.06 6.76
N VAL A 384 -31.50 3.19 7.22
CA VAL A 384 -32.58 2.22 6.94
C VAL A 384 -33.24 2.53 5.59
N GLU A 385 -33.43 3.82 5.31
CA GLU A 385 -34.02 4.34 4.08
C GLU A 385 -33.13 5.46 3.50
N PRO A 386 -33.18 5.72 2.17
CA PRO A 386 -32.29 6.69 1.53
C PRO A 386 -32.40 8.13 2.06
N ASP A 387 -33.62 8.61 2.27
CA ASP A 387 -33.93 9.93 2.83
C ASP A 387 -33.57 10.02 4.33
N ARG A 388 -33.52 8.88 5.00
CA ARG A 388 -33.14 8.72 6.41
C ARG A 388 -31.77 8.10 6.57
N SER A 389 -30.82 8.56 5.77
CA SER A 389 -29.43 8.09 5.79
C SER A 389 -28.45 9.17 6.25
N LEU A 390 -27.32 8.74 6.81
CA LEU A 390 -26.21 9.56 7.27
C LEU A 390 -25.01 9.41 6.34
N ALA A 391 -24.39 10.52 5.95
CA ALA A 391 -23.14 10.49 5.20
C ALA A 391 -21.99 9.96 6.07
N LEU A 392 -21.15 9.12 5.48
CA LEU A 392 -19.92 8.67 6.11
C LEU A 392 -18.84 9.75 5.97
N ARG A 393 -17.92 9.80 6.94
CA ARG A 393 -16.83 10.79 6.96
C ARG A 393 -15.50 10.14 6.60
N PRO A 394 -14.63 10.80 5.81
CA PRO A 394 -13.28 10.32 5.56
C PRO A 394 -12.47 10.16 6.85
N ILE A 395 -11.59 9.17 6.88
CA ILE A 395 -10.62 8.98 7.97
C ILE A 395 -9.33 9.75 7.61
N ALA A 396 -8.85 10.59 8.52
CA ALA A 396 -7.61 11.36 8.31
C ALA A 396 -6.43 10.44 7.95
N GLY A 397 -5.68 10.83 6.92
CA GLY A 397 -4.55 10.03 6.39
C GLY A 397 -4.95 8.79 5.58
N ARG A 398 -6.25 8.53 5.37
CA ARG A 398 -6.75 7.33 4.68
C ARG A 398 -7.81 7.68 3.65
N SER A 399 -7.35 8.01 2.46
CA SER A 399 -8.18 8.61 1.41
C SER A 399 -9.33 7.72 0.92
N ARG A 400 -9.24 6.39 1.07
CA ARG A 400 -10.29 5.43 0.65
C ARG A 400 -11.13 4.83 1.78
N GLU A 401 -10.92 5.25 3.02
CA GLU A 401 -11.66 4.71 4.17
C GLU A 401 -12.57 5.78 4.75
N LEU A 402 -13.83 5.39 4.93
CA LEU A 402 -14.88 6.21 5.49
C LEU A 402 -15.42 5.58 6.78
N GLN A 403 -15.99 6.41 7.65
CA GLN A 403 -16.50 5.95 8.93
C GLN A 403 -17.78 6.66 9.40
N LEU A 404 -18.57 5.94 10.19
CA LEU A 404 -19.77 6.44 10.87
C LEU A 404 -19.87 5.83 12.28
N PRO A 405 -19.82 6.63 13.36
CA PRO A 405 -20.10 6.15 14.71
C PRO A 405 -21.51 5.55 14.78
N LEU A 406 -21.62 4.30 15.22
CA LEU A 406 -22.90 3.57 15.22
C LEU A 406 -23.92 4.19 16.19
N ARG A 407 -23.46 4.85 17.26
CA ARG A 407 -24.31 5.64 18.17
C ARG A 407 -25.17 6.70 17.45
N ASN A 408 -24.72 7.20 16.29
CA ASN A 408 -25.47 8.19 15.51
C ASN A 408 -26.69 7.58 14.80
N LEU A 409 -26.73 6.26 14.64
CA LEU A 409 -27.87 5.52 14.08
C LEU A 409 -28.94 5.22 15.16
N GLY A 410 -28.63 5.38 16.45
CA GLY A 410 -29.57 5.12 17.55
C GLY A 410 -30.82 6.02 17.55
N ARG A 411 -30.86 7.04 16.69
CA ARG A 411 -32.03 7.91 16.47
C ARG A 411 -33.13 7.28 15.60
N PHE A 412 -32.85 6.16 14.92
CA PHE A 412 -33.83 5.46 14.10
C PHE A 412 -34.58 4.45 14.97
N SER A 413 -35.86 4.71 15.23
CA SER A 413 -36.70 3.90 16.13
C SER A 413 -36.81 2.44 15.68
N GLU A 414 -36.75 2.18 14.39
CA GLU A 414 -36.77 0.84 13.80
C GLU A 414 -35.56 0.01 14.24
N LEU A 415 -34.41 0.65 14.43
CA LEU A 415 -33.22 -0.03 14.94
C LEU A 415 -33.29 -0.27 16.45
N ALA A 416 -34.14 0.45 17.18
CA ALA A 416 -34.40 0.22 18.59
C ALA A 416 -35.47 -0.87 18.81
N ASP A 417 -36.36 -1.06 17.85
CA ASP A 417 -37.40 -2.09 17.89
C ASP A 417 -36.80 -3.48 17.74
N ARG A 418 -36.97 -4.30 18.79
CA ARG A 418 -36.41 -5.66 18.87
C ARG A 418 -37.32 -6.72 18.24
N THR A 419 -38.46 -6.32 17.68
CA THR A 419 -39.47 -7.25 17.15
C THR A 419 -39.30 -7.57 15.67
N ALA A 420 -38.61 -6.72 14.90
CA ALA A 420 -38.38 -6.90 13.47
C ALA A 420 -36.88 -7.00 13.13
N ASN A 421 -36.56 -7.81 12.12
CA ASN A 421 -35.23 -7.77 11.52
C ASN A 421 -35.13 -6.52 10.64
N VAL A 422 -34.35 -5.54 11.08
CA VAL A 422 -34.10 -4.32 10.32
C VAL A 422 -32.73 -4.39 9.67
N GLU A 423 -32.70 -4.09 8.37
CA GLU A 423 -31.47 -4.02 7.60
C GLU A 423 -30.93 -2.60 7.58
N LEU A 424 -29.62 -2.48 7.79
CA LEU A 424 -28.88 -1.26 7.57
C LEU A 424 -28.27 -1.33 6.16
N LYS A 425 -28.58 -0.33 5.35
CA LYS A 425 -28.16 -0.25 3.95
C LYS A 425 -27.10 0.82 3.75
N LEU A 426 -26.25 0.58 2.77
CA LEU A 426 -25.21 1.47 2.26
C LEU A 426 -25.62 1.90 0.86
N TRP A 427 -25.64 3.21 0.62
CA TRP A 427 -25.80 3.80 -0.70
C TRP A 427 -24.51 4.46 -1.12
N ILE A 428 -24.07 4.17 -2.33
CA ILE A 428 -22.85 4.74 -2.92
C ILE A 428 -23.26 5.47 -4.20
N LEU A 429 -22.88 6.74 -4.27
CA LEU A 429 -23.09 7.60 -5.43
C LEU A 429 -21.73 7.87 -6.07
N ALA A 430 -21.47 7.29 -7.24
CA ALA A 430 -20.23 7.51 -7.98
C ALA A 430 -20.13 8.93 -8.53
N ASP A 431 -18.89 9.40 -8.69
CA ASP A 431 -18.56 10.52 -9.56
C ASP A 431 -18.33 9.96 -10.98
N GLY A 432 -19.26 10.22 -11.90
CA GLY A 432 -19.16 9.75 -13.28
C GLY A 432 -19.78 10.75 -14.24
N GLY A 433 -19.01 11.19 -15.25
CA GLY A 433 -19.39 12.17 -16.26
C GLY A 433 -20.59 11.77 -17.13
N GLY A 434 -21.79 11.87 -16.55
CA GLY A 434 -23.08 11.68 -17.22
C GLY A 434 -23.88 10.45 -16.77
N SER A 435 -23.29 9.48 -16.06
CA SER A 435 -24.01 8.35 -15.45
C SER A 435 -24.03 8.48 -13.94
N THR A 436 -25.24 8.53 -13.35
CA THR A 436 -25.44 8.47 -11.91
C THR A 436 -25.48 7.02 -11.46
N ASP A 437 -24.33 6.35 -11.52
CA ASP A 437 -24.24 4.99 -10.98
C ASP A 437 -24.50 5.05 -9.47
N ARG A 438 -25.55 4.34 -9.07
CA ARG A 438 -25.99 4.26 -7.69
C ARG A 438 -26.04 2.80 -7.29
N TRP A 439 -25.26 2.46 -6.28
CA TRP A 439 -25.31 1.14 -5.69
C TRP A 439 -26.01 1.15 -4.34
N GLU A 440 -26.68 0.04 -4.02
CA GLU A 440 -27.35 -0.20 -2.75
C GLU A 440 -26.99 -1.60 -2.23
N VAL A 441 -26.61 -1.70 -0.96
CA VAL A 441 -26.34 -2.99 -0.32
C VAL A 441 -26.67 -2.99 1.15
N ALA A 442 -27.27 -4.08 1.63
CA ALA A 442 -27.43 -4.33 3.05
C ALA A 442 -26.05 -4.68 3.66
N VAL A 443 -25.54 -3.79 4.52
CA VAL A 443 -24.23 -3.97 5.18
C VAL A 443 -24.36 -4.56 6.57
N ALA A 444 -25.51 -4.41 7.22
CA ALA A 444 -25.75 -5.01 8.52
C ALA A 444 -27.22 -5.37 8.74
N ARG A 445 -27.45 -6.26 9.70
CA ARG A 445 -28.76 -6.65 10.21
C ARG A 445 -28.77 -6.49 11.72
N MET A 446 -29.85 -5.89 12.23
CA MET A 446 -30.21 -5.94 13.64
C MET A 446 -30.98 -7.24 13.89
N CYS A 447 -30.46 -8.11 14.74
CA CYS A 447 -31.17 -9.34 15.10
C CYS A 447 -32.22 -9.05 16.19
N ALA A 448 -33.44 -9.58 16.01
CA ALA A 448 -34.45 -9.58 17.05
C ALA A 448 -33.90 -10.27 18.32
N ALA A 449 -34.24 -9.76 19.50
CA ALA A 449 -33.64 -10.21 20.77
C ALA A 449 -33.88 -11.70 21.09
N GLN A 450 -34.78 -12.37 20.36
CA GLN A 450 -35.09 -13.79 20.50
C GLN A 450 -34.35 -14.70 19.50
N SER A 451 -33.66 -14.15 18.51
CA SER A 451 -32.97 -14.94 17.46
C SER A 451 -31.44 -14.93 17.58
N ILE A 452 -30.88 -14.28 18.59
CA ILE A 452 -29.45 -14.39 18.91
C ILE A 452 -29.27 -15.68 19.71
N THR A 453 -29.33 -16.83 19.03
CA THR A 453 -28.49 -17.95 19.46
C THR A 453 -27.07 -17.40 19.43
N GLU A 454 -26.46 -17.19 20.59
CA GLU A 454 -25.03 -16.87 20.63
C GLU A 454 -24.33 -17.84 19.69
N PRO A 455 -23.51 -17.35 18.73
CA PRO A 455 -22.80 -18.24 17.83
C PRO A 455 -22.15 -19.29 18.71
N GLY A 456 -22.50 -20.55 18.47
CA GLY A 456 -22.02 -21.65 19.30
C GLY A 456 -20.51 -21.47 19.44
N PRO A 457 -19.89 -21.76 20.60
CA PRO A 457 -18.49 -21.40 20.84
C PRO A 457 -17.53 -21.86 19.72
N ARG A 458 -17.94 -22.89 18.94
CA ARG A 458 -17.31 -23.36 17.70
C ARG A 458 -17.30 -22.34 16.55
N ASP A 459 -18.39 -21.61 16.31
CA ASP A 459 -18.50 -20.61 15.25
C ASP A 459 -17.76 -19.31 15.59
N ALA A 460 -17.69 -18.97 16.87
CA ALA A 460 -16.88 -17.85 17.37
C ALA A 460 -15.36 -18.09 17.19
N LEU A 461 -14.96 -19.36 17.12
CA LEU A 461 -13.57 -19.76 16.97
C LEU A 461 -13.26 -20.04 15.49
N TRP A 462 -13.02 -18.98 14.73
CA TRP A 462 -12.77 -19.08 13.28
C TRP A 462 -11.37 -19.67 12.97
N LEU A 463 -11.21 -20.98 13.19
CA LEU A 463 -9.94 -21.72 13.08
C LEU A 463 -9.27 -21.53 11.72
N LYS A 464 -10.07 -21.42 10.65
CA LYS A 464 -9.60 -21.26 9.26
C LYS A 464 -8.76 -19.99 9.08
N ALA A 465 -9.03 -18.95 9.85
CA ALA A 465 -8.32 -17.67 9.80
C ALA A 465 -7.02 -17.67 10.64
N LEU A 466 -6.76 -18.70 11.45
CA LEU A 466 -5.56 -18.77 12.28
C LEU A 466 -4.39 -19.37 11.51
N ASN A 467 -3.21 -18.74 11.61
CA ASN A 467 -1.97 -19.28 11.09
C ASN A 467 -1.35 -20.27 12.11
N PRO A 468 -1.22 -21.57 11.78
CA PRO A 468 -0.62 -22.56 12.67
C PRO A 468 0.78 -22.19 13.16
N VAL A 469 1.58 -21.54 12.31
CA VAL A 469 2.96 -21.11 12.65
C VAL A 469 2.92 -20.13 13.81
N HIS A 470 2.03 -19.13 13.78
CA HIS A 470 1.92 -18.14 14.84
C HIS A 470 1.48 -18.75 16.18
N VAL A 471 0.54 -19.70 16.15
CA VAL A 471 0.10 -20.41 17.35
C VAL A 471 1.23 -21.26 17.92
N MET A 472 2.00 -21.95 17.05
CA MET A 472 3.14 -22.75 17.48
C MET A 472 4.27 -21.87 18.03
N THR A 473 4.56 -20.71 17.44
CA THR A 473 5.54 -19.74 17.97
C THR A 473 5.16 -19.33 19.39
N LEU A 474 3.90 -18.91 19.60
CA LEU A 474 3.40 -18.55 20.93
C LEU A 474 3.58 -19.68 21.96
N LEU A 475 3.22 -20.91 21.59
CA LEU A 475 3.42 -22.07 22.46
C LEU A 475 4.91 -22.37 22.69
N THR A 476 5.78 -22.09 21.72
CA THR A 476 7.23 -22.26 21.86
C THR A 476 7.80 -21.27 22.85
N ASP A 477 7.34 -20.02 22.84
CA ASP A 477 7.77 -19.02 23.80
C ASP A 477 7.33 -19.43 25.22
N LEU A 478 6.07 -19.85 25.37
CA LEU A 478 5.54 -20.37 26.64
C LEU A 478 6.27 -21.62 27.13
N ARG A 479 6.75 -22.48 26.23
CA ARG A 479 7.55 -23.66 26.57
C ARG A 479 8.80 -23.33 27.37
N HIS A 480 9.38 -22.15 27.16
CA HIS A 480 10.57 -21.70 27.89
C HIS A 480 10.26 -21.25 29.33
N THR A 481 9.02 -20.86 29.59
CA THR A 481 8.57 -20.33 30.89
C THR A 481 7.74 -21.33 31.70
N CYS A 482 7.13 -22.33 31.07
CA CYS A 482 6.28 -23.31 31.74
C CYS A 482 7.07 -24.49 32.33
N GLY A 483 6.48 -25.14 33.34
CA GLY A 483 7.04 -26.34 33.97
C GLY A 483 7.17 -27.56 33.05
N GLY A 484 7.88 -28.58 33.52
CA GLY A 484 8.21 -29.78 32.73
C GLY A 484 7.02 -30.59 32.21
N GLY A 485 5.82 -30.42 32.78
CA GLY A 485 4.57 -30.99 32.25
C GLY A 485 4.16 -30.36 30.92
N HIS A 486 3.92 -29.04 30.92
CA HIS A 486 3.53 -28.31 29.70
C HIS A 486 4.59 -28.33 28.62
N LYS A 487 5.88 -28.29 28.99
CA LYS A 487 6.97 -28.42 28.01
C LYS A 487 6.85 -29.71 27.19
N ARG A 488 6.57 -30.83 27.85
CA ARG A 488 6.36 -32.13 27.18
C ARG A 488 5.11 -32.12 26.30
N MET A 489 4.03 -31.51 26.78
CA MET A 489 2.78 -31.35 26.03
C MET A 489 2.98 -30.56 24.74
N ILE A 490 3.70 -29.44 24.80
CA ILE A 490 4.02 -28.59 23.65
C ILE A 490 4.95 -29.32 22.67
N ASP A 491 5.95 -30.05 23.17
CA ASP A 491 6.86 -30.86 22.35
C ASP A 491 6.11 -32.00 21.64
N GLN A 492 5.14 -32.62 22.31
CA GLN A 492 4.31 -33.66 21.73
C GLN A 492 3.35 -33.11 20.67
N LEU A 493 2.61 -32.05 20.99
CA LEU A 493 1.74 -31.34 20.05
C LEU A 493 2.50 -30.95 18.77
N ARG A 494 3.74 -30.46 18.92
CA ARG A 494 4.60 -30.11 17.78
C ARG A 494 4.92 -31.34 16.92
N ARG A 495 5.31 -32.46 17.53
CA ARG A 495 5.70 -33.68 16.81
C ARG A 495 4.53 -34.37 16.13
N GLU A 496 3.41 -34.50 16.82
CA GLU A 496 2.29 -35.35 16.41
C GLU A 496 1.27 -34.60 15.53
N HIS A 497 1.13 -33.28 15.69
CA HIS A 497 0.08 -32.53 15.02
C HIS A 497 0.60 -31.38 14.15
N TYR A 498 1.60 -30.62 14.62
CA TYR A 498 2.14 -29.51 13.85
C TYR A 498 3.03 -29.96 12.68
N ASN A 499 3.99 -30.85 12.92
CA ASN A 499 4.94 -31.28 11.90
C ASN A 499 4.27 -32.01 10.71
N PRO A 500 3.27 -32.88 10.93
CA PRO A 500 2.48 -33.43 9.83
C PRO A 500 1.70 -32.35 9.08
N GLY A 501 0.97 -31.48 9.80
CA GLY A 501 0.10 -30.46 9.21
C GLY A 501 0.81 -29.27 8.53
N ARG A 502 2.12 -29.09 8.73
CA ARG A 502 2.90 -28.03 8.06
C ARG A 502 3.29 -28.39 6.63
N ARG A 503 3.33 -29.68 6.26
CA ARG A 503 3.74 -30.09 4.91
C ARG A 503 2.64 -29.66 3.93
N ARG A 504 2.96 -28.80 2.96
CA ARG A 504 2.01 -28.09 2.09
C ARG A 504 1.31 -29.00 1.06
N ARG A 505 0.52 -29.99 1.47
CA ARG A 505 -0.37 -30.74 0.56
C ARG A 505 -1.84 -30.46 0.89
N HIS A 506 -2.65 -30.32 -0.16
CA HIS A 506 -4.07 -29.96 -0.08
C HIS A 506 -4.93 -30.93 0.78
N ARG A 507 -4.41 -32.13 1.11
CA ARG A 507 -5.06 -33.11 2.00
C ARG A 507 -4.95 -32.79 3.50
N ASP A 508 -4.22 -31.75 3.91
CA ASP A 508 -3.90 -31.49 5.32
C ASP A 508 -4.83 -30.49 6.02
N ARG A 509 -5.99 -30.15 5.44
CA ARG A 509 -6.95 -29.22 6.07
C ARG A 509 -7.48 -29.73 7.41
N VAL A 510 -7.80 -31.03 7.50
CA VAL A 510 -8.28 -31.66 8.74
C VAL A 510 -7.18 -31.65 9.79
N GLN A 511 -5.95 -32.05 9.43
CA GLN A 511 -4.81 -32.04 10.33
C GLN A 511 -4.46 -30.63 10.84
N ARG A 512 -4.58 -29.61 9.97
CA ARG A 512 -4.40 -28.21 10.36
C ARG A 512 -5.45 -27.77 11.39
N GLU A 513 -6.72 -28.06 11.15
CA GLU A 513 -7.78 -27.70 12.08
C GLU A 513 -7.62 -28.45 13.41
N ASP A 514 -7.27 -29.73 13.38
CA ASP A 514 -7.01 -30.54 14.58
C ASP A 514 -5.82 -30.01 15.39
N PHE A 515 -4.71 -29.65 14.73
CA PHE A 515 -3.60 -28.97 15.38
C PHE A 515 -4.07 -27.68 16.08
N LEU A 516 -4.81 -26.82 15.38
CA LEU A 516 -5.25 -25.54 15.95
C LEU A 516 -6.22 -25.73 17.14
N ARG A 517 -7.14 -26.71 17.07
CA ARG A 517 -8.03 -27.06 18.18
C ARG A 517 -7.23 -27.47 19.40
N MET A 518 -6.30 -28.41 19.24
CA MET A 518 -5.49 -28.90 20.34
C MET A 518 -4.53 -27.83 20.88
N ALA A 519 -3.88 -27.06 20.00
CA ALA A 519 -2.98 -26.00 20.39
C ALA A 519 -3.66 -24.93 21.25
N LEU A 520 -4.88 -24.54 20.89
CA LEU A 520 -5.66 -23.59 21.68
C LEU A 520 -6.16 -24.19 23.00
N CYS A 521 -6.48 -25.49 23.04
CA CYS A 521 -6.83 -26.19 24.28
C CYS A 521 -5.63 -26.33 25.23
N VAL A 522 -4.44 -26.64 24.70
CA VAL A 522 -3.17 -26.64 25.45
C VAL A 522 -2.89 -25.24 26.02
N LEU A 523 -3.07 -24.19 25.21
CA LEU A 523 -2.92 -22.82 25.67
C LEU A 523 -3.92 -22.48 26.79
N ALA A 524 -5.18 -22.93 26.67
CA ALA A 524 -6.20 -22.71 27.69
C ALA A 524 -5.84 -23.38 29.02
N LEU A 525 -5.31 -24.60 28.97
CA LEU A 525 -4.87 -25.34 30.15
C LEU A 525 -3.68 -24.66 30.84
N ILE A 526 -2.69 -24.21 30.07
CA ILE A 526 -1.54 -23.44 30.60
C ILE A 526 -2.02 -22.19 31.32
N ILE A 527 -2.96 -21.44 30.71
CA ILE A 527 -3.56 -20.24 31.32
C ILE A 527 -4.30 -20.59 32.61
N GLU A 528 -5.10 -21.66 32.64
CA GLU A 528 -5.85 -22.09 33.83
C GLU A 528 -4.92 -22.44 35.00
N GLU A 529 -3.84 -23.18 34.74
CA GLU A 529 -2.90 -23.61 35.78
C GLU A 529 -1.93 -22.51 36.25
N HIS A 530 -1.67 -21.50 35.41
CA HIS A 530 -0.75 -20.39 35.71
C HIS A 530 -1.45 -19.06 36.05
N ALA A 531 -2.79 -19.03 36.07
CA ALA A 531 -3.58 -17.84 36.41
C ALA A 531 -3.26 -17.27 37.81
N ALA A 532 -2.70 -18.09 38.71
CA ALA A 532 -2.30 -17.67 40.05
C ALA A 532 -0.90 -17.04 40.13
N SER A 533 -0.05 -17.10 39.09
CA SER A 533 1.36 -16.72 39.22
C SER A 533 2.03 -16.24 37.91
N HIS A 534 1.57 -15.13 37.29
CA HIS A 534 2.25 -14.39 36.19
C HIS A 534 1.79 -14.67 34.73
N ALA A 535 0.68 -15.35 34.48
CA ALA A 535 0.19 -15.52 33.09
C ALA A 535 -0.25 -14.21 32.38
N GLY A 536 -0.54 -13.14 33.15
CA GLY A 536 -1.08 -11.88 32.62
C GLY A 536 -0.13 -11.04 31.76
N SER A 537 1.20 -11.19 31.87
CA SER A 537 2.16 -10.44 31.04
C SER A 537 2.72 -11.22 29.84
N LEU A 538 2.60 -12.57 29.84
CA LEU A 538 3.24 -13.43 28.84
C LEU A 538 2.37 -13.71 27.60
N VAL A 539 1.05 -13.59 27.72
CA VAL A 539 0.12 -13.91 26.62
C VAL A 539 -0.73 -12.69 26.30
N ALA A 540 -0.63 -12.18 25.07
CA ALA A 540 -1.48 -11.08 24.61
C ALA A 540 -2.97 -11.44 24.84
N ALA A 541 -3.76 -10.50 25.37
CA ALA A 541 -5.18 -10.69 25.74
C ALA A 541 -6.03 -11.35 24.63
N ARG A 542 -5.70 -11.08 23.38
CA ARG A 542 -6.31 -11.71 22.19
C ARG A 542 -6.19 -13.24 22.21
N TRP A 543 -5.03 -13.79 22.56
CA TRP A 543 -4.78 -15.23 22.59
C TRP A 543 -5.43 -15.90 23.80
N ALA A 544 -5.46 -15.22 24.95
CA ALA A 544 -6.20 -15.71 26.12
C ALA A 544 -7.70 -15.86 25.84
N ARG A 545 -8.30 -14.86 25.19
CA ARG A 545 -9.71 -14.94 24.76
C ARG A 545 -9.97 -16.11 23.82
N ARG A 546 -9.09 -16.34 22.84
CA ARG A 546 -9.20 -17.46 21.89
C ARG A 546 -9.05 -18.82 22.59
N ALA A 547 -8.14 -18.93 23.55
CA ALA A 547 -7.96 -20.14 24.34
C ALA A 547 -9.23 -20.47 25.15
N GLN A 548 -9.82 -19.46 25.80
CA GLN A 548 -11.07 -19.64 26.54
C GLN A 548 -12.23 -20.09 25.64
N LEU A 549 -12.37 -19.47 24.47
CA LEU A 549 -13.37 -19.90 23.48
C LEU A 549 -13.13 -21.34 23.02
N ALA A 550 -11.88 -21.74 22.82
CA ALA A 550 -11.54 -23.11 22.41
C ALA A 550 -11.91 -24.16 23.47
N ARG A 551 -11.68 -23.86 24.76
CA ARG A 551 -12.12 -24.71 25.87
C ARG A 551 -13.62 -24.96 25.83
N THR A 552 -14.43 -23.93 25.63
CA THR A 552 -15.89 -24.05 25.56
C THR A 552 -16.35 -24.72 24.24
N ALA A 553 -15.64 -24.48 23.13
CA ALA A 553 -15.98 -25.03 21.82
C ALA A 553 -15.67 -26.51 21.67
N PHE A 554 -14.62 -26.98 22.35
CA PHE A 554 -14.09 -28.33 22.22
C PHE A 554 -13.85 -28.97 23.60
N PRO A 555 -14.90 -29.17 24.41
CA PRO A 555 -14.76 -29.71 25.76
C PRO A 555 -14.08 -31.08 25.74
N ASP A 556 -14.42 -31.95 24.80
CA ASP A 556 -13.80 -33.29 24.69
C ASP A 556 -12.30 -33.22 24.38
N VAL A 557 -11.89 -32.29 23.53
CA VAL A 557 -10.47 -32.08 23.18
C VAL A 557 -9.74 -31.48 24.38
N PHE A 558 -10.35 -30.53 25.06
CA PHE A 558 -9.79 -29.92 26.26
C PHE A 558 -9.62 -30.95 27.39
N GLU A 559 -10.62 -31.81 27.61
CA GLU A 559 -10.54 -32.91 28.56
C GLU A 559 -9.49 -33.95 28.17
N SER A 560 -9.41 -34.31 26.89
CA SER A 560 -8.33 -35.17 26.40
C SER A 560 -6.96 -34.55 26.64
N VAL A 561 -6.81 -33.23 26.50
CA VAL A 561 -5.57 -32.51 26.79
C VAL A 561 -5.26 -32.54 28.29
N ARG A 562 -6.27 -32.35 29.13
CA ARG A 562 -6.16 -32.31 30.58
C ARG A 562 -5.82 -33.67 31.19
N VAL A 563 -6.45 -34.75 30.71
CA VAL A 563 -6.31 -36.11 31.25
C VAL A 563 -5.18 -36.89 30.56
N GLY A 564 -5.03 -36.74 29.25
CA GLY A 564 -4.07 -37.50 28.44
C GLY A 564 -2.61 -37.13 28.67
N TRP A 565 -2.35 -35.97 29.28
CA TRP A 565 -1.00 -35.48 29.58
C TRP A 565 -0.81 -35.29 31.09
N PRO A 566 -0.56 -36.38 31.85
CA PRO A 566 -0.39 -36.28 33.29
C PRO A 566 0.78 -35.34 33.60
N THR A 567 0.43 -34.17 34.14
CA THR A 567 1.32 -33.33 34.93
C THR A 567 1.68 -34.13 36.17
N ARG A 568 2.66 -35.03 36.08
CA ARG A 568 3.25 -35.64 37.29
C ARG A 568 3.62 -34.47 38.21
N PRO A 569 3.07 -34.39 39.43
CA PRO A 569 3.50 -33.36 40.37
C PRO A 569 5.00 -33.49 40.48
N ALA A 570 5.71 -32.37 40.31
CA ALA A 570 7.12 -32.33 40.63
C ALA A 570 7.23 -32.80 42.08
N SER A 571 7.72 -34.02 42.29
CA SER A 571 8.10 -34.46 43.61
C SER A 571 9.16 -33.46 44.07
N ILE A 572 8.77 -32.58 45.00
CA ILE A 572 9.67 -31.69 45.71
C ILE A 572 10.56 -32.64 46.53
N GLY A 573 11.61 -33.14 45.90
CA GLY A 573 12.67 -33.88 46.54
C GLY A 573 13.47 -32.91 47.37
N THR A 574 13.06 -32.72 48.62
CA THR A 574 13.91 -32.14 49.66
C THR A 574 15.16 -33.00 49.75
N ARG A 575 16.26 -32.58 49.12
CA ARG A 575 17.58 -33.12 49.41
C ARG A 575 17.96 -32.66 50.81
N ILE A 576 17.68 -33.50 51.80
CA ILE A 576 18.37 -33.44 53.08
C ILE A 576 19.70 -34.15 52.85
N SER A 577 20.80 -33.39 52.81
CA SER A 577 22.15 -33.93 52.95
C SER A 577 22.34 -34.46 54.38
N PRO A 578 22.78 -35.72 54.59
CA PRO A 578 23.50 -36.06 55.79
C PRO A 578 24.98 -35.64 55.63
N ARG A 579 25.60 -35.39 56.78
CA ARG A 579 26.98 -34.91 56.99
C ARG A 579 28.04 -35.63 56.17
#